data_AF-A0A073B260-F1
#
_entry.id   AF-A0A073B260-F1
#
_cell.length_a   1.000
_cell.length_b   1.000
_cell.length_c   1.000
_cell.angle_alpha   90.00
_cell.angle_beta   90.00
_cell.angle_gamma   90.00
#
_symmetry.space_group_name_H-M   'P 1'
#
loop_
_entity.id
_entity.type
_entity.pdbx_description
1 polymer ?
#
loop_
_entity_poly.entity_id
_entity_poly.type
_entity_poly.pdbx_seq_one_letter_code
_entity_poly.pdbx_strand_id
1 'polypeptide(L)' 'MLARQVNFEDGQAAVDAIEQALQDLEQLRELPVAEHVGRFEAVHAALADALAKADNFLSRTSTNRS' A
#
# COMPACT_ATOMS: atom_id res chain seq x y z
N MET A 1 24.28 -5.11 -3.24
CA MET A 1 23.48 -4.51 -4.34
C MET A 1 22.03 -5.01 -4.30
N LEU A 2 21.75 -6.30 -4.11
CA LEU A 2 20.37 -6.86 -4.14
C LEU A 2 19.39 -6.29 -3.10
N ALA A 3 19.80 -6.06 -1.86
CA ALA A 3 18.90 -5.58 -0.80
C ALA A 3 18.34 -4.17 -1.03
N ARG A 4 19.01 -3.33 -1.82
CA ARG A 4 18.49 -2.00 -2.18
C ARG A 4 17.37 -2.12 -3.22
N GLN A 5 17.50 -3.07 -4.13
CA GLN A 5 16.61 -3.26 -5.28
C GLN A 5 15.27 -3.85 -4.85
N VAL A 6 15.29 -4.89 -4.01
CA VAL A 6 14.08 -5.51 -3.41
C VAL A 6 13.22 -4.49 -2.68
N ASN A 7 13.83 -3.57 -1.92
CA ASN A 7 13.09 -2.53 -1.19
C ASN A 7 12.41 -1.49 -2.10
N PHE A 8 12.97 -1.22 -3.30
CA PHE A 8 12.32 -0.33 -4.27
C PHE A 8 11.14 -1.03 -4.95
N GLU A 9 11.26 -2.32 -5.23
CA GLU A 9 10.16 -3.14 -5.77
C GLU A 9 9.00 -3.26 -4.77
N ASP A 10 9.29 -3.43 -3.48
CA ASP A 10 8.28 -3.44 -2.41
C ASP A 10 7.52 -2.10 -2.29
N GLY A 11 8.23 -0.99 -2.43
CA GLY A 11 7.63 0.36 -2.41
C GLY A 11 6.76 0.63 -3.63
N GLN A 12 7.21 0.22 -4.82
CA GLN A 12 6.44 0.39 -6.05
C GLN A 12 5.18 -0.49 -6.05
N ALA A 13 5.29 -1.75 -5.61
CA ALA A 13 4.15 -2.64 -5.49
C ALA A 13 3.09 -2.11 -4.50
N ALA A 14 3.51 -1.40 -3.45
CA ALA A 14 2.60 -0.76 -2.52
C ALA A 14 1.86 0.43 -3.15
N VAL A 15 2.52 1.23 -4.00
CA VAL A 15 1.89 2.32 -4.75
C VAL A 15 0.86 1.77 -5.74
N ASP A 16 1.24 0.74 -6.51
CA ASP A 16 0.34 0.11 -7.49
C ASP A 16 -0.91 -0.48 -6.81
N ALA A 17 -0.76 -1.08 -5.63
CA ALA A 17 -1.88 -1.60 -4.84
C ALA A 17 -2.85 -0.49 -4.36
N ILE A 18 -2.31 0.68 -3.99
CA ILE A 18 -3.11 1.84 -3.60
C ILE A 18 -3.84 2.41 -4.82
N GLU A 19 -3.17 2.56 -5.96
CA GLU A 19 -3.79 3.06 -7.19
C GLU A 19 -4.93 2.14 -7.66
N GLN A 20 -4.75 0.83 -7.60
CA GLN A 20 -5.80 -0.14 -7.92
C GLN A 20 -7.01 0.02 -6.97
N ALA A 21 -6.76 0.13 -5.67
CA ALA A 21 -7.83 0.29 -4.69
C ALA A 21 -8.59 1.62 -4.88
N LEU A 22 -7.91 2.69 -5.32
CA LEU A 22 -8.53 3.97 -5.67
C LEU A 22 -9.39 3.88 -6.95
N GLN A 23 -8.93 3.16 -7.98
CA GLN A 23 -9.74 2.90 -9.19
C GLN A 23 -11.01 2.11 -8.86
N ASP A 24 -10.90 1.14 -7.95
CA ASP A 24 -12.06 0.37 -7.48
C ASP A 24 -13.06 1.26 -6.71
N LEU A 25 -12.59 2.38 -6.13
CA LEU A 25 -13.44 3.38 -5.50
C LEU A 25 -14.17 4.30 -6.50
N GLU A 26 -13.58 4.59 -7.67
CA GLU A 26 -14.26 5.42 -8.67
C GLU A 26 -15.55 4.77 -9.19
N GLN A 27 -15.59 3.43 -9.20
CA GLN A 27 -16.74 2.63 -9.60
C GLN A 27 -17.79 2.43 -8.48
N LEU A 28 -17.57 2.95 -7.27
CA LEU A 28 -18.51 2.75 -6.14
C LEU A 28 -19.91 3.26 -6.45
N ARG A 29 -20.03 4.39 -7.17
CA ARG A 29 -21.35 5.01 -7.43
C ARG A 29 -22.30 4.11 -8.22
N GLU A 30 -21.78 3.10 -8.90
CA GLU A 30 -22.56 2.16 -9.71
C GLU A 30 -22.88 0.86 -8.96
N LEU A 31 -22.44 0.74 -7.71
CA LEU A 31 -22.54 -0.49 -6.92
C LEU A 31 -23.51 -0.36 -5.74
N PRO A 32 -23.99 -1.50 -5.21
CA PRO A 32 -24.81 -1.49 -4.00
C PRO A 32 -24.03 -0.90 -2.82
N VAL A 33 -24.68 -0.08 -2.01
CA VAL A 33 -24.08 0.54 -0.81
C VAL A 33 -23.49 -0.49 0.15
N ALA A 34 -24.03 -1.71 0.16
CA ALA A 34 -23.49 -2.83 0.95
C ALA A 34 -22.02 -3.17 0.58
N GLU A 35 -21.62 -2.98 -0.67
CA GLU A 35 -20.25 -3.25 -1.17
C GLU A 35 -19.28 -2.10 -0.87
N HIS A 36 -19.79 -0.91 -0.52
CA HIS A 36 -18.97 0.27 -0.29
C HIS A 36 -18.03 0.08 0.90
N VAL A 37 -18.55 -0.47 2.00
CA VAL A 37 -17.78 -0.66 3.24
C VAL A 37 -16.59 -1.59 2.99
N GLY A 38 -16.80 -2.72 2.29
CA GLY A 38 -15.72 -3.66 1.96
C GLY A 38 -14.64 -3.05 1.07
N ARG A 39 -15.03 -2.21 0.10
CA ARG A 39 -14.09 -1.48 -0.77
C ARG A 39 -13.28 -0.43 -0.01
N PHE A 40 -13.94 0.33 0.88
CA PHE A 40 -13.24 1.28 1.76
C PHE A 40 -12.28 0.57 2.71
N GLU A 41 -12.69 -0.55 3.31
CA GLU A 41 -11.81 -1.36 4.15
C GLU A 41 -10.59 -1.90 3.38
N ALA A 42 -10.78 -2.33 2.12
CA ALA A 42 -9.68 -2.78 1.27
C ALA A 42 -8.63 -1.68 1.03
N VAL A 43 -9.08 -0.44 0.78
CA VAL A 43 -8.19 0.73 0.62
C VAL A 43 -7.43 1.02 1.92
N HIS A 44 -8.12 0.99 3.06
CA HIS A 44 -7.50 1.19 4.36
C HIS A 44 -6.47 0.11 4.71
N ALA A 45 -6.76 -1.16 4.38
CA ALA A 45 -5.83 -2.26 4.57
C ALA A 45 -4.58 -2.13 3.68
N ALA A 46 -4.76 -1.80 2.40
CA ALA A 46 -3.66 -1.56 1.47
C ALA A 46 -2.76 -0.40 1.93
N LEU A 47 -3.38 0.70 2.39
CA LEU A 47 -2.63 1.84 2.92
C LEU A 47 -1.87 1.50 4.21
N ALA A 48 -2.50 0.75 5.13
CA ALA A 48 -1.86 0.34 6.37
C ALA A 48 -0.65 -0.58 6.11
N ASP A 49 -0.77 -1.51 5.15
CA ASP A 49 0.32 -2.39 4.75
C ASP A 49 1.48 -1.61 4.09
N ALA A 50 1.15 -0.67 3.20
CA ALA A 50 2.13 0.22 2.57
C ALA A 50 2.91 1.05 3.60
N LEU A 51 2.21 1.64 4.58
CA LEU A 51 2.83 2.41 5.66
C LEU A 51 3.71 1.54 6.56
N ALA A 52 3.25 0.34 6.91
CA ALA A 52 4.05 -0.60 7.70
C ALA A 52 5.33 -1.02 6.97
N LYS A 53 5.28 -1.25 5.66
CA LYS A 53 6.46 -1.55 4.83
C LYS A 53 7.41 -0.36 4.76
N ALA A 54 6.90 0.86 4.57
CA ALA A 54 7.71 2.08 4.56
C ALA A 54 8.41 2.33 5.91
N ASP A 55 7.72 2.13 7.03
CA ASP A 55 8.28 2.29 8.36
C ASP A 55 9.39 1.26 8.67
N ASN A 56 9.17 0.01 8.26
CA ASN A 56 10.19 -1.03 8.33
C ASN A 56 11.43 -0.69 7.49
N PHE A 57 11.24 -0.12 6.30
CA PHE A 57 12.34 0.34 5.44
C PHE A 57 13.15 1.45 6.11
N LEU A 58 12.48 2.48 6.62
CA LEU A 58 13.14 3.62 7.29
C LEU A 58 13.91 3.17 8.53
N SER A 59 13.32 2.32 9.36
CA SER A 59 13.95 1.77 10.57
C SER A 59 15.20 0.93 10.28
N ARG A 60 15.17 0.11 9.21
CA ARG A 60 16.35 -0.64 8.74
C ARG A 60 17.46 0.26 8.22
N THR A 61 17.12 1.34 7.50
CA THR A 61 18.15 2.28 6.98
C THR A 61 18.84 3.08 8.09
N SER A 62 18.14 3.34 9.20
CA SER A 62 18.69 4.01 10.39
C SER A 62 19.68 3.10 11.14
N THR A 63 19.31 1.83 11.34
CA THR A 63 20.14 0.84 12.05
C THR A 63 21.45 0.52 11.31
N ASN A 64 21.45 0.55 9.97
CA ASN A 64 22.62 0.24 9.15
C ASN A 64 23.62 1.42 9.01
N ARG A 65 23.36 2.55 9.68
CA ARG A 65 24.21 3.77 9.68
C ARG A 65 24.89 4.06 11.02
N SER A 66 24.63 3.25 12.06
CA SER A 66 25.32 3.32 13.37
C SER A 66 26.43 2.27 13.44
#